data_AF-A0A090QCN3-F1
#
_entry.id   AF-A0A090QCN3-F1
#
_cell.length_a   1.000
_cell.length_b   1.000
_cell.length_c   1.000
_cell.angle_alpha   90.00
_cell.angle_beta   90.00
_cell.angle_gamma   90.00
#
_symmetry.space_group_name_H-M   'P 1'
#
loop_
_entity.id
_entity.type
_entity.pdbx_description
1 polymer ?
#
loop_
_entity_poly.entity_id
_entity_poly.type
_entity_poly.pdbx_seq_one_letter_code
_entity_poly.pdbx_strand_id
1 'polypeptide(L)'
;MTLKKIIYIIIIAMIAFLGYQAISFFAIEEDKINSVYLIPSDAIFIMEFDEPLENIETLSKSALWDHLQTNDQIHEMSAKVNVLDSLFQQKVISLI
;
A
#
# COMPACT_ATOMS: atom_id res chain seq x y z
N MET A 1 -2.83 -41.31 38.67
CA MET A 1 -3.70 -40.24 38.12
C MET A 1 -5.04 -40.85 37.76
N THR A 2 -6.15 -40.20 38.08
CA THR A 2 -7.48 -40.68 37.65
C THR A 2 -7.70 -40.32 36.18
N LEU A 3 -8.42 -41.17 35.43
CA LEU A 3 -8.67 -41.00 33.99
C LEU A 3 -9.25 -39.60 33.65
N LYS A 4 -10.14 -39.09 34.51
CA LYS A 4 -10.71 -37.74 34.41
C LYS A 4 -9.65 -36.63 34.44
N LYS A 5 -8.59 -36.80 35.24
CA LYS A 5 -7.49 -35.84 35.37
C LYS A 5 -6.60 -35.83 34.11
N ILE A 6 -6.43 -36.99 33.47
CA ILE A 6 -5.69 -37.14 32.20
C ILE A 6 -6.45 -36.45 31.07
N ILE A 7 -7.77 -36.65 30.98
CA ILE A 7 -8.63 -36.00 29.97
C ILE A 7 -8.55 -34.48 30.09
N TYR A 8 -8.63 -33.93 31.30
CA TYR A 8 -8.50 -32.48 31.52
C TYR A 8 -7.15 -31.92 31.06
N ILE A 9 -6.06 -32.66 31.30
CA ILE A 9 -4.72 -32.24 30.87
C ILE A 9 -4.62 -32.24 29.34
N ILE A 10 -5.17 -33.25 28.67
CA ILE A 10 -5.19 -33.33 27.21
C ILE A 10 -5.98 -32.14 26.62
N ILE A 11 -7.13 -31.81 27.19
CA ILE A 11 -7.96 -30.69 26.73
C ILE A 11 -7.20 -29.37 26.88
N ILE A 12 -6.55 -29.13 28.03
CA ILE A 12 -5.76 -27.92 28.27
C ILE A 12 -4.59 -27.82 27.28
N ALA A 13 -3.87 -28.93 27.05
CA ALA A 13 -2.78 -28.97 26.09
C ALA A 13 -3.26 -28.67 24.66
N MET A 14 -4.44 -29.18 24.28
CA MET A 14 -5.02 -28.93 22.97
C MET A 14 -5.44 -27.46 22.79
N ILE A 15 -6.05 -26.85 23.81
CA ILE A 15 -6.40 -25.42 23.80
C ILE A 15 -5.14 -24.56 23.71
N ALA A 16 -4.09 -24.88 24.47
CA ALA A 16 -2.83 -24.15 24.42
C ALA A 16 -2.17 -24.25 23.03
N PHE A 17 -2.20 -25.44 22.41
CA PHE A 17 -1.69 -25.65 21.07
C PHE A 17 -2.46 -24.85 20.01
N LEU A 18 -3.79 -24.86 20.07
CA LEU A 18 -4.64 -24.09 19.16
C LEU A 18 -4.48 -22.58 19.38
N GLY A 19 -4.34 -22.13 20.62
CA GLY A 19 -4.05 -20.74 20.96
C GLY A 19 -2.71 -20.28 20.42
N TYR A 20 -1.66 -21.10 20.55
CA TYR A 20 -0.35 -20.81 19.97
C TYR A 20 -0.42 -20.72 18.44
N GLN A 21 -1.11 -21.66 17.79
CA GLN A 21 -1.30 -21.63 16.34
C GLN A 21 -2.07 -20.39 15.89
N ALA A 22 -3.14 -20.01 16.60
CA ALA A 22 -3.89 -18.79 16.29
C ALA A 22 -3.01 -17.54 16.44
N ILE A 23 -2.29 -17.41 17.56
CA ILE A 23 -1.36 -16.28 17.77
C ILE A 23 -0.29 -16.27 16.70
N SER A 24 0.33 -17.42 16.38
CA SER A 24 1.34 -17.51 15.32
C SER A 24 0.77 -17.15 13.96
N PHE A 25 -0.48 -17.50 13.66
CA PHE A 25 -1.12 -17.17 12.39
C PHE A 25 -1.49 -15.68 12.27
N PHE A 26 -1.83 -15.02 13.40
CA PHE A 26 -2.13 -13.58 13.41
C PHE A 26 -0.90 -12.70 13.64
N ALA A 27 0.13 -13.19 14.32
CA ALA A 27 1.35 -12.46 14.65
C ALA A 27 2.47 -12.66 13.62
N ILE A 28 2.43 -13.77 12.86
CA ILE A 28 3.09 -13.82 11.56
C ILE A 28 2.14 -13.09 10.63
N GLU A 29 2.20 -11.76 10.66
CA GLU A 29 1.97 -11.01 9.44
C GLU A 29 2.89 -11.69 8.43
N GLU A 30 2.29 -12.54 7.57
CA GLU A 30 3.01 -13.09 6.44
C GLU A 30 3.80 -11.91 5.87
N ASP A 31 5.11 -12.09 5.74
CA ASP A 31 5.92 -11.33 4.80
C ASP A 31 5.27 -11.57 3.44
N LYS A 32 4.14 -10.88 3.21
CA LYS A 32 3.46 -10.77 1.95
C LYS A 32 4.46 -9.97 1.17
N ILE A 33 5.34 -10.71 0.48
CA ILE A 33 6.06 -10.24 -0.68
C ILE A 33 4.97 -9.96 -1.73
N ASN A 34 4.18 -8.92 -1.46
CA ASN A 34 3.41 -8.19 -2.42
C ASN A 34 4.50 -7.46 -3.20
N SER A 35 4.67 -7.75 -4.49
CA SER A 35 5.70 -7.08 -5.30
C SER A 35 5.60 -5.54 -5.26
N VAL A 36 4.47 -4.99 -4.79
CA VAL A 36 4.27 -3.55 -4.49
C VAL A 36 5.12 -3.07 -3.29
N TYR A 37 5.38 -3.92 -2.27
CA TYR A 37 6.25 -3.60 -1.12
C TYR A 37 7.75 -3.59 -1.48
N LEU A 38 8.13 -4.09 -2.66
CA LEU A 38 9.50 -4.00 -3.17
C LEU A 38 9.83 -2.62 -3.75
N ILE A 39 8.84 -1.73 -3.80
CA ILE A 39 9.05 -0.32 -4.13
C ILE A 39 9.49 0.33 -2.81
N PRO A 40 10.77 0.70 -2.68
CA PRO A 40 11.25 1.33 -1.46
C PRO A 40 10.57 2.68 -1.28
N SER A 41 10.45 3.16 -0.05
CA SER A 41 9.76 4.42 0.28
C SER A 41 10.35 5.66 -0.42
N ASP A 42 11.58 5.55 -0.92
CA ASP A 42 12.33 6.57 -1.66
C ASP A 42 12.40 6.29 -3.16
N ALA A 43 11.55 5.41 -3.71
CA ALA A 43 11.53 5.11 -5.13
C ALA A 43 11.26 6.36 -5.96
N ILE A 44 12.14 6.61 -6.94
CA ILE A 44 11.99 7.69 -7.90
C ILE A 44 11.45 7.10 -9.20
N PHE A 45 10.22 7.48 -9.57
CA PHE A 45 9.65 7.15 -10.87
C PHE A 45 10.08 8.20 -11.90
N ILE A 46 10.85 7.78 -12.89
CA ILE A 46 11.24 8.63 -14.03
C ILE A 46 10.39 8.23 -15.22
N MET A 47 9.59 9.17 -15.72
CA MET A 47 8.79 9.00 -16.94
C MET A 47 9.30 10.00 -17.98
N GLU A 48 9.67 9.49 -19.15
CA GLU A 48 10.11 10.30 -20.29
C GLU A 48 8.94 10.47 -21.26
N PHE A 49 8.68 11.71 -21.67
CA PHE A 49 7.61 12.06 -22.59
C PHE A 49 8.17 12.95 -23.70
N ASP A 50 7.87 12.62 -24.96
CA ASP A 50 8.21 13.47 -26.10
C ASP A 50 7.50 14.83 -26.01
N GLU A 51 6.20 14.81 -25.67
CA GLU A 51 5.35 15.99 -25.47
C GLU A 51 4.82 16.01 -24.03
N PRO A 52 5.55 16.60 -23.07
CA PRO A 52 5.30 16.40 -21.64
C PRO A 52 3.95 16.93 -21.16
N LEU A 53 3.44 18.03 -21.73
CA LEU A 53 2.15 18.60 -21.32
C LEU A 53 0.97 17.73 -21.76
N GLU A 54 0.93 17.35 -23.04
CA GLU A 54 -0.15 16.54 -23.60
C GLU A 54 -0.14 15.10 -23.06
N ASN A 55 1.05 14.54 -22.88
CA ASN A 55 1.21 13.17 -22.39
C ASN A 55 0.89 13.04 -20.89
N ILE A 56 1.18 14.06 -20.07
CA ILE A 56 0.78 14.06 -18.65
C ILE A 56 -0.75 14.17 -18.52
N GLU A 57 -1.40 15.03 -19.31
CA GLU A 57 -2.87 15.12 -19.30
C GLU A 57 -3.50 13.78 -19.72
N THR A 58 -2.96 13.15 -20.77
CA THR A 58 -3.43 11.84 -21.25
C THR A 58 -3.20 10.73 -20.22
N LEU A 59 -2.02 10.71 -19.57
CA LEU A 59 -1.71 9.77 -18.50
C LEU A 59 -2.67 9.97 -17.32
N SER A 60 -2.92 11.22 -16.90
CA SER A 60 -3.78 11.54 -15.75
C SER A 60 -5.23 11.09 -15.91
N LYS A 61 -5.69 10.89 -17.15
CA LYS A 61 -7.03 10.41 -17.50
C LYS A 61 -7.07 8.89 -17.76
N SER A 62 -5.95 8.19 -17.63
CA SER A 62 -5.84 6.77 -17.94
C SER A 62 -6.23 5.88 -16.76
N ALA A 63 -6.80 4.71 -17.05
CA ALA A 63 -7.10 3.69 -16.04
C ALA A 63 -5.85 3.19 -15.28
N LEU A 64 -4.67 3.31 -15.89
CA LEU A 64 -3.39 3.02 -15.23
C LEU A 64 -3.11 4.01 -14.11
N TRP A 65 -3.34 5.29 -14.35
CA TRP A 65 -3.17 6.34 -13.35
C TRP A 65 -4.15 6.18 -12.19
N ASP A 66 -5.42 5.88 -12.49
CA ASP A 66 -6.43 5.58 -11.46
C ASP A 66 -6.01 4.41 -10.55
N HIS A 67 -5.41 3.37 -11.14
CA HIS A 67 -4.88 2.24 -10.38
C HIS A 67 -3.68 2.63 -9.51
N LEU A 68 -2.76 3.45 -10.04
CA LEU A 68 -1.60 3.93 -9.29
C LEU A 68 -1.99 4.83 -8.11
N GLN A 69 -3.04 5.65 -8.25
CA GLN A 69 -3.61 6.47 -7.16
C GLN A 69 -4.22 5.64 -6.03
N THR A 70 -4.45 4.34 -6.21
CA THR A 70 -4.95 3.45 -5.14
C THR A 70 -3.86 3.17 -4.09
N ASN A 71 -2.58 3.41 -4.41
CA ASN A 71 -1.49 3.33 -3.45
C ASN A 71 -1.31 4.66 -2.72
N ASP A 72 -1.32 4.62 -1.38
CA ASP A 72 -1.24 5.80 -0.52
C ASP A 72 0.00 6.69 -0.80
N GLN A 73 1.15 6.10 -1.10
CA GLN A 73 2.39 6.85 -1.38
C GLN A 73 2.31 7.62 -2.69
N ILE A 74 1.76 6.99 -3.74
CA ILE A 74 1.59 7.61 -5.05
C ILE A 74 0.51 8.70 -4.98
N HIS A 75 -0.56 8.45 -4.23
CA HIS A 75 -1.62 9.42 -4.01
C HIS A 75 -1.09 10.70 -3.33
N GLU A 76 -0.31 10.56 -2.25
CA GLU A 76 0.28 11.71 -1.55
C GLU A 76 1.25 12.50 -2.44
N MET A 77 2.10 11.81 -3.22
CA MET A 77 3.02 12.44 -4.17
C MET A 77 2.27 13.20 -5.27
N SER A 78 1.22 12.58 -5.83
CA SER A 78 0.44 13.16 -6.92
C SER A 78 -0.35 14.38 -6.47
N ALA A 79 -0.87 14.37 -5.23
CA ALA A 79 -1.52 15.54 -4.65
C ALA A 79 -0.58 16.76 -4.58
N LYS A 80 0.70 16.57 -4.27
CA LYS A 80 1.71 17.64 -4.25
C LYS A 80 1.97 18.20 -5.66
N VAL A 81 2.04 17.32 -6.66
CA VAL A 81 2.22 17.70 -8.08
C VAL A 81 1.02 18.49 -8.61
N ASN A 82 -0.21 18.07 -8.28
CA ASN A 82 -1.43 18.79 -8.69
C ASN A 82 -1.53 20.19 -8.06
N VAL A 83 -1.08 20.35 -6.80
CA VAL A 83 -1.02 21.67 -6.16
C VAL A 83 -0.02 22.57 -6.89
N LEU A 84 1.16 22.05 -7.26
CA LEU A 84 2.14 22.78 -8.07
C LEU A 84 1.54 23.25 -9.40
N ASP A 85 0.86 22.35 -10.14
CA ASP A 85 0.22 22.70 -11.42
C ASP A 85 -0.84 23.81 -11.26
N SER A 86 -1.67 23.73 -10.22
CA SER A 86 -2.67 24.77 -9.93
C SER A 86 -2.06 26.15 -9.67
N LEU A 87 -0.88 26.21 -9.05
CA LEU A 87 -0.15 27.46 -8.81
C LEU A 87 0.44 28.04 -10.10
N PHE A 88 0.92 27.18 -11.01
CA PHE A 88 1.40 27.62 -12.32
C PHE A 88 0.27 28.13 -13.22
N GLN A 89 -0.87 27.43 -13.24
CA GLN A 89 -2.09 27.86 -13.94
C GLN A 89 -2.59 29.22 -13.41
N GLN A 90 -2.61 29.39 -12.08
CA GLN A 90 -3.04 30.65 -11.46
C GLN A 90 -2.08 31.81 -11.77
N LYS A 91 -0.77 31.55 -11.80
CA LYS A 91 0.25 32.57 -12.10
C LYS A 91 0.17 33.05 -13.56
N VAL A 92 -0.10 32.15 -14.50
CA VAL A 92 -0.31 32.51 -15.91
C VAL A 92 -1.53 33.41 -16.09
N ILE A 93 -2.62 33.16 -15.36
CA ILE A 93 -3.82 34.01 -15.39
C ILE A 93 -3.57 35.38 -14.74
N SER A 94 -2.68 35.49 -13.75
CA SER A 94 -2.35 36.77 -13.09
C SER A 94 -1.44 37.71 -13.91
N LEU A 95 -0.87 37.22 -15.01
CA LEU A 95 0.07 37.94 -15.87
C LEU A 95 -0.52 38.33 -17.23
N ILE A 96 -1.82 38.05 -17.46
CA ILE A 96 -2.65 38.52 -18.58
C ILE A 96 -3.62 39.57 -18.04
#